data_AF-A0AAD6QTP8-F1
#
_entry.id   AF-A0AAD6QTP8-F1
#
_cell.length_a   1.000
_cell.length_b   1.000
_cell.length_c   1.000
_cell.angle_alpha   90.00
_cell.angle_beta   90.00
_cell.angle_gamma   90.00
#
_symmetry.space_group_name_H-M   'P 1'
#
loop_
_entity.id
_entity.type
_entity.pdbx_description
1 polymer ?
#
loop_
_entity_poly.entity_id
_entity_poly.type
_entity_poly.pdbx_seq_one_letter_code
_entity_poly.pdbx_strand_id
1 'polypeptide(L)'
;MVGLSQARRLAQGKAIKIHTSSAFPVQIDGEPFIHQPGCLEITHVEQVFMLRRASEEPRGHAAAIMTEVLADAECKGVINASQKKLLLQQLALNLS
;
A
#
# COMPACT_ATOMS: atom_id res chain seq x y z
N MET A 1 21.69 4.47 4.39
CA MET A 1 20.99 4.43 3.08
C MET A 1 21.25 5.77 2.40
N VAL A 2 22.13 5.80 1.40
CA VAL A 2 22.58 7.04 0.75
C VAL A 2 21.84 7.15 -0.58
N GLY A 3 20.69 7.83 -0.58
CA GLY A 3 19.89 7.97 -1.80
C GLY A 3 19.07 9.26 -1.74
N LEU A 4 19.50 10.27 -2.50
CA LEU A 4 18.87 11.58 -2.69
C LEU A 4 18.93 12.53 -1.49
N SER A 5 20.06 13.21 -1.30
CA SER A 5 20.17 14.37 -0.41
C SER A 5 19.22 15.52 -0.81
N GLN A 6 18.74 15.55 -2.06
CA GLN A 6 17.71 16.47 -2.52
C GLN A 6 17.09 15.99 -3.84
N ALA A 7 15.79 15.68 -3.85
CA ALA A 7 15.06 15.43 -5.09
C ALA A 7 14.63 16.78 -5.71
N ARG A 8 14.80 16.92 -7.03
CA ARG A 8 14.30 18.08 -7.79
C ARG A 8 13.13 17.67 -8.67
N ARG A 9 12.00 18.37 -8.55
CA ARG A 9 10.86 18.17 -9.44
C ARG A 9 11.18 18.71 -10.84
N LEU A 10 11.16 17.84 -11.84
CA LEU A 10 11.37 18.22 -13.25
C LEU A 10 10.06 18.61 -13.93
N ALA A 11 8.99 17.82 -13.75
CA ALA A 11 7.68 18.02 -14.36
C ALA A 11 6.56 17.29 -13.59
N GLN A 12 5.30 17.61 -13.88
CA GLN A 12 4.12 16.82 -13.50
C GLN A 12 3.10 16.93 -14.62
N GLY A 13 2.55 15.80 -15.04
CA GLY A 13 1.59 15.71 -16.14
C GLY A 13 1.00 14.31 -16.21
N LYS A 14 0.06 14.10 -17.14
CA LYS A 14 -0.57 12.79 -17.35
C LYS A 14 0.34 11.77 -18.04
N ALA A 15 1.28 12.26 -18.85
CA ALA A 15 2.31 11.48 -19.51
C ALA A 15 3.61 12.30 -19.50
N ILE A 16 4.71 11.67 -19.12
CA ILE A 16 6.06 12.26 -19.09
C ILE A 16 6.97 11.39 -19.94
N LYS A 17 7.67 12.01 -20.90
CA LYS A 17 8.64 11.35 -21.78
C LYS A 17 10.01 11.95 -21.57
N ILE A 18 10.98 11.12 -21.21
CA ILE A 18 12.36 11.54 -20.94
C ILE A 18 13.28 10.81 -21.92
N HIS A 19 14.01 11.56 -22.72
CA HIS A 19 15.06 11.03 -23.58
C HIS A 19 16.39 11.03 -22.85
N THR A 20 17.07 9.89 -22.91
CA THR A 20 18.27 9.63 -22.12
C THR A 20 19.39 9.18 -23.06
N SER A 21 20.55 9.83 -22.98
CA SER A 21 21.68 9.57 -23.89
C SER A 21 22.72 8.61 -23.32
N SER A 22 22.62 8.25 -22.04
CA SER A 22 23.55 7.39 -21.34
C SER A 22 22.80 6.47 -20.37
N ALA A 23 23.41 5.34 -20.01
CA ALA A 23 22.87 4.47 -18.98
C ALA A 23 23.00 5.12 -17.59
N PHE A 24 22.02 4.91 -16.70
CA PHE A 24 22.05 5.44 -15.32
C PHE A 24 21.21 4.58 -14.36
N PRO A 25 21.53 4.60 -13.05
CA PRO A 25 20.74 3.89 -12.05
C PRO A 25 19.37 4.55 -11.85
N VAL A 26 18.33 3.72 -11.76
CA VAL A 26 16.96 4.11 -11.41
C VAL A 26 16.44 3.23 -10.30
N GLN A 27 15.52 3.74 -9.49
CA GLN A 27 14.88 2.97 -8.42
C GLN A 27 13.37 2.97 -8.67
N ILE A 28 12.74 1.79 -8.69
CA ILE A 28 11.29 1.61 -8.85
C ILE A 28 10.80 0.88 -7.62
N ASP A 29 9.89 1.49 -6.86
CA ASP A 29 9.34 0.94 -5.61
C ASP A 29 10.36 0.51 -4.53
N GLY A 30 11.61 0.96 -4.65
CA GLY A 30 12.71 0.56 -3.76
C GLY A 30 13.75 -0.33 -4.44
N GLU A 31 13.38 -1.00 -5.53
CA GLU A 31 14.24 -1.93 -6.24
C GLU A 31 15.18 -1.20 -7.22
N PRO A 32 16.49 -1.54 -7.25
CA PRO A 32 17.47 -0.90 -8.12
C PRO A 32 17.47 -1.50 -9.53
N PHE A 33 17.50 -0.64 -10.55
CA PHE A 33 17.63 -1.02 -11.96
C PHE A 33 18.63 -0.14 -12.69
N ILE A 34 19.15 -0.61 -13.82
CA ILE A 34 19.94 0.19 -14.76
C ILE A 34 19.09 0.48 -15.99
N HIS A 35 18.73 1.74 -16.20
CA HIS A 35 18.08 2.16 -17.44
C HIS A 35 19.13 2.35 -18.53
N GLN A 36 18.91 1.76 -19.70
CA GLN A 36 19.75 1.93 -20.88
C GLN A 36 19.41 3.23 -21.63
N PRO A 37 20.30 3.77 -22.47
CA PRO A 37 19.98 4.93 -23.30
C PRO A 37 18.70 4.69 -24.12
N GLY A 38 17.81 5.68 -24.17
CA GLY A 38 16.56 5.56 -24.90
C GLY A 38 15.48 6.51 -24.44
N CYS A 39 14.25 5.99 -24.37
CA CYS A 39 13.06 6.74 -24.03
C CYS A 39 12.40 6.12 -22.80
N LEU A 40 12.32 6.89 -21.71
CA LEU A 40 11.56 6.55 -20.52
C LEU A 40 10.18 7.24 -20.58
N GLU A 41 9.12 6.45 -20.63
CA GLU A 41 7.74 6.94 -20.68
C GLU A 41 7.03 6.57 -19.37
N ILE A 42 6.57 7.60 -18.66
CA ILE A 42 5.86 7.48 -17.39
C ILE A 42 4.42 7.93 -17.64
N THR A 43 3.49 7.02 -17.48
CA THR A 43 2.05 7.28 -17.66
C THR A 43 1.28 6.74 -16.48
N HIS A 44 0.14 7.36 -16.20
CA HIS A 44 -0.82 6.81 -15.25
C HIS A 44 -1.73 5.80 -15.97
N VAL A 45 -1.54 4.51 -15.70
CA VAL A 45 -2.38 3.45 -16.28
C VAL A 45 -3.70 3.37 -15.51
N GLU A 46 -3.65 2.98 -14.23
CA GLU A 46 -4.82 2.84 -13.36
C GLU A 46 -4.48 3.17 -11.90
N GLN A 47 -5.51 3.39 -11.07
CA GLN A 47 -5.35 3.47 -9.63
C GLN A 47 -5.57 2.09 -9.01
N VAL A 48 -4.56 1.57 -8.33
CA VAL A 48 -4.65 0.33 -7.55
C VAL A 48 -4.86 0.65 -6.07
N PHE A 49 -5.64 -0.18 -5.38
CA PHE A 49 -5.80 -0.08 -3.92
C PHE A 49 -4.51 -0.50 -3.23
N MET A 50 -3.82 0.45 -2.61
CA MET A 50 -2.61 0.17 -1.83
C MET A 50 -3.01 -0.24 -0.41
N LEU A 51 -2.63 -1.44 0.01
CA LEU A 51 -2.80 -1.87 1.41
C LEU A 51 -1.98 -0.95 2.32
N ARG A 52 -2.67 -0.19 3.17
CA ARG A 52 -2.03 0.65 4.18
C ARG A 52 -1.68 -0.18 5.41
N ARG A 53 -0.62 0.21 6.10
CA ARG A 53 -0.29 -0.39 7.40
C ARG A 53 -1.42 -0.06 8.37
N ALA A 54 -1.87 -1.04 9.14
CA ALA A 54 -2.94 -0.87 10.13
C ALA A 54 -2.64 0.21 11.20
N SER A 55 -1.38 0.62 11.35
CA SER A 55 -0.97 1.73 12.21
C SER A 55 -1.30 3.13 11.66
N GLU A 56 -1.58 3.25 10.36
CA GLU A 56 -1.84 4.54 9.67
C GLU A 56 -3.33 4.75 9.35
N GLU A 57 -4.13 3.69 9.36
CA GLU A 57 -5.59 3.81 9.34
C GLU A 57 -6.09 4.26 10.72
N PRO A 58 -7.14 5.10 10.80
CA PRO A 58 -7.81 5.32 12.07
C PRO A 58 -8.15 3.94 12.62
N ARG A 59 -7.68 3.58 13.82
CA ARG A 59 -7.89 2.25 14.43
C ARG A 59 -9.35 1.77 14.32
N GLY A 60 -10.31 2.70 14.25
CA GLY A 60 -11.72 2.44 14.00
C GLY A 60 -12.07 1.82 12.62
N HIS A 61 -11.35 2.13 11.53
CA HIS A 61 -11.62 1.54 10.21
C HIS A 61 -11.21 0.06 10.17
N ALA A 62 -10.02 -0.26 10.70
CA ALA A 62 -9.59 -1.65 10.86
C ALA A 62 -10.54 -2.43 11.80
N ALA A 63 -10.97 -1.82 12.90
CA ALA A 63 -11.94 -2.42 13.82
C ALA A 63 -13.29 -2.72 13.16
N ALA A 64 -13.78 -1.83 12.29
CA ALA A 64 -15.02 -2.01 11.56
C ALA A 64 -14.92 -3.20 10.60
N ILE A 65 -13.85 -3.28 9.80
CA ILE A 65 -13.61 -4.41 8.88
C ILE A 65 -13.52 -5.72 9.68
N MET A 66 -12.78 -5.73 10.78
CA MET A 66 -12.64 -6.94 11.62
C MET A 66 -13.99 -7.38 12.21
N THR A 67 -14.84 -6.44 12.61
CA THR A 67 -16.19 -6.75 13.13
C THR A 67 -17.08 -7.35 12.04
N GLU A 68 -17.00 -6.83 10.81
CA GLU A 68 -17.75 -7.34 9.65
C GLU A 68 -17.30 -8.75 9.28
N VAL A 69 -15.98 -9.00 9.24
CA VAL A 69 -15.41 -10.33 8.97
C VAL A 69 -15.86 -11.35 10.02
N LEU A 70 -15.88 -10.97 11.31
CA LEU A 70 -16.35 -11.86 12.37
C LEU A 70 -17.85 -12.14 12.29
N ALA A 71 -18.65 -11.18 11.81
CA ALA A 71 -20.09 -11.38 11.59
C ALA A 71 -20.35 -12.33 10.41
N ASP A 72 -19.62 -12.18 9.31
CA ASP A 72 -19.70 -13.07 8.14
C ASP A 72 -19.27 -14.51 8.49
N ALA A 73 -18.18 -14.66 9.24
CA ALA A 73 -17.67 -15.96 9.68
C ALA A 73 -18.68 -16.72 10.57
N GLU A 74 -19.40 -16.02 11.46
CA GLU A 74 -20.47 -16.62 12.26
C GLU A 74 -21.66 -17.04 11.40
N CYS A 75 -22.08 -16.19 10.45
CA CYS A 75 -23.18 -16.52 9.52
C CYS A 75 -22.86 -17.76 8.67
N LYS A 76 -21.59 -17.94 8.29
CA LYS A 76 -21.11 -19.10 7.53
C LYS A 76 -20.83 -20.33 8.40
N GLY A 77 -20.98 -20.23 9.72
CA GLY A 77 -20.68 -21.31 10.66
C GLY A 77 -19.20 -21.66 10.80
N VAL A 78 -18.30 -20.79 10.31
CA VAL A 78 -16.83 -20.95 10.45
C VAL A 78 -16.43 -20.78 11.92
N ILE A 79 -17.14 -19.91 12.63
CA ILE A 79 -17.03 -19.73 14.09
C ILE A 79 -18.42 -19.76 14.72
N ASN A 80 -18.48 -20.07 16.02
CA ASN A 80 -19.70 -19.97 16.83
C ASN A 80 -19.75 -18.66 17.62
N ALA A 81 -20.90 -18.37 18.24
CA ALA A 81 -21.13 -17.16 19.02
C ALA A 81 -20.13 -16.96 20.17
N SER A 82 -19.72 -18.06 20.83
CA SER A 82 -18.72 -18.01 21.91
C SER A 82 -17.34 -17.62 21.38
N GLN A 83 -16.93 -18.17 20.24
CA GLN A 83 -15.67 -17.82 19.56
C GLN A 83 -15.68 -16.37 19.07
N LYS A 84 -16.80 -15.91 18.47
CA LYS A 84 -16.96 -14.51 18.06
C LYS A 84 -16.81 -13.54 19.23
N LYS A 85 -17.46 -13.84 20.37
CA LYS A 85 -17.37 -13.01 21.58
C LYS A 85 -15.93 -12.88 22.09
N LEU A 86 -15.18 -13.98 22.10
CA LEU A 86 -13.79 -14.00 22.55
C LEU A 86 -12.88 -13.19 21.61
N LEU A 87 -13.07 -13.33 20.30
CA LEU A 87 -12.31 -12.58 19.29
C LEU A 87 -12.60 -11.07 19.37
N LEU A 88 -13.85 -10.67 19.58
CA LEU A 88 -14.22 -9.26 19.78
C LEU A 88 -13.58 -8.66 21.05
N GLN A 89 -13.51 -9.43 22.14
CA GLN A 89 -12.81 -8.98 23.36
C GLN A 89 -11.32 -8.80 23.11
N GLN A 90 -10.68 -9.72 22.39
CA GLN A 90 -9.28 -9.59 22.01
C GLN A 90 -9.03 -8.38 21.10
N LEU A 91 -9.92 -8.11 20.15
CA LEU A 91 -9.85 -6.91 19.31
C LEU A 91 -9.91 -5.64 20.15
N ALA A 92 -10.85 -5.54 21.09
CA ALA A 92 -10.98 -4.38 21.98
C ALA A 92 -9.70 -4.14 22.81
N LEU A 93 -9.04 -5.21 23.29
CA LEU A 93 -7.79 -5.11 24.03
C LEU A 93 -6.61 -4.63 23.17
N ASN A 94 -6.55 -5.04 21.90
CA ASN A 94 -5.44 -4.69 20.99
C ASN A 94 -5.61 -3.31 20.32
N LEU A 95 -6.83 -2.77 20.32
CA LEU A 95 -7.15 -1.48 19.70
C LEU A 95 -7.16 -0.31 20.71
N SER A 96 -7.05 -0.59 22.01
CA SER A 96 -6.96 0.41 23.08
C SER A 96 -5.65 1.19 23.13
#